data_AF-A0AAW8K907-F1
#
_entry.id   AF-A0AAW8K907-F1
#
_cell.length_a   1.000
_cell.length_b   1.000
_cell.length_c   1.000
_cell.angle_alpha   90.00
_cell.angle_beta   90.00
_cell.angle_gamma   90.00
#
_symmetry.space_group_name_H-M   'P 1'
#
loop_
_entity.id
_entity.type
_entity.pdbx_description
1 polymer ?
#
loop_
_entity_poly.entity_id
_entity_poly.type
_entity_poly.pdbx_seq_one_letter_code
_entity_poly.pdbx_strand_id
1 'polypeptide(L)' 'LYQRDDDKEETVVNRLHAYHAQTEPLIEYYKKQGVYKDIDGLQAIDKVYADVKASLGCSK' A
#
# COMPACT_ATOMS: atom_id res chain seq x y z
N LEU A 1 8.78 24.46 -6.58
CA LEU A 1 8.77 23.07 -6.09
C LEU A 1 9.14 23.13 -4.61
N TYR A 2 8.24 22.78 -3.69
CA TYR A 2 8.48 22.77 -2.24
C TYR A 2 8.58 21.31 -1.80
N GLN A 3 9.65 20.96 -1.11
CA GLN A 3 9.82 19.64 -0.50
C GLN A 3 9.20 19.69 0.88
N ARG A 4 8.36 18.71 1.22
CA ARG A 4 7.76 18.66 2.55
C ARG A 4 8.83 18.29 3.56
N ASP A 5 8.65 18.73 4.81
CA ASP A 5 9.62 18.45 5.88
C ASP A 5 9.80 16.95 6.16
N ASP A 6 8.79 16.13 5.83
CA ASP A 6 8.80 14.67 6.01
C ASP A 6 9.39 13.86 4.84
N ASP A 7 9.81 14.54 3.77
CA ASP A 7 10.46 13.92 2.61
C ASP A 7 12.00 13.88 2.74
N LYS A 8 12.53 14.11 3.95
CA LYS A 8 13.95 13.93 4.27
C LYS A 8 14.28 12.45 4.43
N GLU A 9 15.46 12.03 3.98
CA GLU A 9 15.90 10.62 4.00
C GLU A 9 15.76 9.98 5.38
N GLU A 10 16.24 10.66 6.43
CA GLU A 10 16.13 10.19 7.82
C GLU A 10 14.66 9.95 8.23
N THR A 11 13.75 10.85 7.83
CA THR A 11 12.33 10.71 8.12
C THR A 11 11.70 9.56 7.34
N VAL A 12 12.11 9.33 6.09
CA VAL A 12 11.65 8.19 5.28
C VAL A 12 12.08 6.86 5.92
N VAL A 13 13.33 6.73 6.37
CA VAL A 13 13.83 5.51 7.03
C VAL A 13 13.02 5.21 8.30
N ASN A 14 12.81 6.22 9.15
CA ASN A 14 12.01 6.06 10.37
C ASN A 14 10.56 5.66 10.07
N ARG A 15 9.96 6.19 8.98
CA ARG A 15 8.62 5.81 8.54
C ARG A 15 8.55 4.37 8.06
N LEU A 16 9.55 3.89 7.31
CA LEU A 16 9.61 2.49 6.87
C LEU A 16 9.76 1.53 8.07
N HIS A 17 10.62 1.86 9.04
CA HIS A 17 10.72 1.06 10.27
C HIS A 17 9.38 1.00 11.03
N ALA A 18 8.68 2.13 11.18
CA ALA A 18 7.37 2.15 11.82
C ALA A 18 6.33 1.31 11.06
N TYR A 19 6.34 1.37 9.73
CA TYR A 19 5.47 0.55 8.87
C TYR A 19 5.72 -0.95 9.09
N HIS A 20 6.97 -1.41 9.03
CA HIS A 20 7.31 -2.82 9.24
C HIS A 20 6.95 -3.30 10.66
N ALA A 21 7.13 -2.45 11.67
CA ALA A 21 6.85 -2.81 13.06
C ALA A 21 5.35 -2.85 13.41
N GLN A 22 4.53 -1.96 12.83
CA GLN A 22 3.17 -1.71 13.29
C GLN A 22 2.09 -1.96 12.23
N THR A 23 2.39 -1.71 10.96
CA THR A 23 1.40 -1.77 9.87
C THR A 23 1.47 -3.09 9.12
N GLU A 24 2.66 -3.58 8.77
CA GLU A 24 2.85 -4.83 8.03
C GLU A 24 2.21 -6.06 8.70
N PRO A 25 2.24 -6.25 10.04
CA PRO A 25 1.58 -7.39 10.68
C PRO A 25 0.06 -7.45 10.44
N LEU A 26 -0.59 -6.33 10.09
CA LEU A 26 -2.01 -6.29 9.76
C LEU A 26 -2.33 -7.03 8.45
N ILE A 27 -1.35 -7.20 7.55
CA ILE A 27 -1.51 -7.99 6.32
C ILE A 27 -1.94 -9.41 6.67
N GLU A 28 -1.23 -10.08 7.58
CA GLU A 28 -1.55 -11.44 8.00
C GLU A 28 -2.89 -11.51 8.74
N TYR A 29 -3.24 -10.48 9.50
CA TYR A 29 -4.55 -10.37 10.15
C TYR A 29 -5.71 -10.38 9.13
N TYR A 30 -5.63 -9.57 8.07
CA TYR A 30 -6.66 -9.52 7.03
C TYR A 30 -6.64 -10.71 6.07
N LYS A 31 -5.46 -11.31 5.82
CA LYS A 31 -5.36 -12.58 5.07
C LYS A 31 -6.13 -13.69 5.78
N LYS A 32 -6.00 -13.81 7.11
CA LYS A 32 -6.74 -14.80 7.91
C LYS A 32 -8.26 -14.62 7.86
N GLN A 33 -8.74 -13.40 7.61
CA GLN A 33 -10.18 -13.12 7.44
C GLN A 33 -10.68 -13.36 6.00
N GLY A 34 -9.78 -13.63 5.05
CA GLY A 34 -10.15 -13.84 3.64
C GLY A 34 -10.55 -12.56 2.89
N VAL A 35 -10.36 -11.38 3.50
CA VAL A 35 -10.72 -10.08 2.91
C VAL A 35 -9.54 -9.35 2.28
N TYR A 36 -8.31 -9.81 2.52
CA TYR A 36 -7.10 -9.23 1.92
C TYR A 36 -7.07 -9.40 0.40
N LYS A 37 -6.74 -8.33 -0.31
CA LYS A 37 -6.50 -8.29 -1.76
C LYS A 37 -5.11 -7.71 -2.01
N ASP A 38 -4.27 -8.46 -2.69
CA ASP A 38 -2.92 -8.04 -3.06
C ASP A 38 -2.93 -7.39 -4.44
N ILE A 39 -2.25 -6.25 -4.60
CA ILE A 39 -2.20 -5.47 -5.84
C ILE A 39 -0.77 -4.99 -6.05
N ASP A 40 -0.23 -5.28 -7.23
CA ASP A 40 1.13 -4.87 -7.62
C ASP A 40 1.17 -3.36 -7.95
N GLY A 41 1.78 -2.59 -7.05
CA GLY A 41 1.94 -1.14 -7.19
C GLY A 41 3.08 -0.69 -8.12
N LEU A 42 3.91 -1.61 -8.64
CA LEU A 42 5.04 -1.29 -9.52
C LEU A 42 4.66 -1.21 -11.01
N GLN A 43 3.36 -1.20 -11.30
CA GLN A 43 2.79 -1.17 -12.64
C GLN A 43 2.44 0.26 -13.09
N ALA A 44 2.04 0.40 -14.36
CA ALA A 44 1.48 1.65 -14.86
C ALA A 44 0.23 2.06 -14.07
N ILE A 45 0.04 3.35 -13.83
CA ILE A 45 -1.06 3.90 -13.01
C ILE A 45 -2.43 3.37 -13.47
N ASP A 46 -2.69 3.35 -14.78
CA ASP A 46 -3.95 2.87 -15.34
C ASP A 46 -4.20 1.38 -15.03
N LYS A 47 -3.12 0.60 -14.96
CA LYS A 47 -3.18 -0.84 -14.65
C LYS A 47 -3.46 -1.07 -13.18
N VAL A 48 -2.76 -0.35 -12.29
CA VAL A 48 -3.02 -0.37 -10.83
C VAL A 48 -4.48 0.00 -10.55
N TYR A 49 -4.98 1.07 -11.18
CA TYR A 49 -6.37 1.50 -11.03
C TYR A 49 -7.38 0.43 -11.47
N ALA A 50 -7.13 -0.22 -12.62
CA ALA A 50 -7.97 -1.31 -13.11
C ALA A 50 -8.00 -2.50 -12.14
N ASP A 51 -6.85 -2.87 -11.57
CA ASP A 51 -6.73 -4.00 -10.65
C ASP A 51 -7.42 -3.70 -9.30
N VAL A 52 -7.31 -2.47 -8.79
CA VAL A 52 -8.09 -2.00 -7.63
C VAL A 52 -9.59 -2.12 -7.91
N LYS A 53 -10.06 -1.60 -9.05
CA LYS A 53 -11.49 -1.66 -9.41
C LYS A 53 -12.01 -3.09 -9.53
N ALA A 54 -11.21 -3.99 -10.11
CA ALA A 54 -11.54 -5.40 -10.21
C ALA A 54 -11.65 -6.07 -8.83
N SER A 55 -10.76 -5.73 -7.88
CA SER A 55 -10.75 -6.29 -6.53
C SER A 55 -11.99 -5.94 -5.70
N LEU A 56 -12.63 -4.80 -5.99
CA LEU A 56 -13.85 -4.34 -5.33
C LEU A 56 -15.13 -5.02 -5.85
N GLY A 57 -15.03 -5.93 -6.82
CA GLY A 57 -16.18 -6.63 -7.37
C GLY A 57 -17.05 -5.77 -8.29
N CYS A 58 -16.55 -4.63 -8.78
CA CYS A 58 -17.17 -3.89 -9.88
C CYS A 58 -16.99 -4.69 -11.19
N SER A 59 -17.71 -5.80 -11.33
CA SER A 59 -18.02 -6.36 -12.64
C SER A 59 -18.81 -5.32 -13.43
N LYS A 60 -18.44 -5.13 -14.69
CA LYS A 60 -19.28 -4.45 -15.67
C LYS A 60 -20.64 -5.14 -15.78
#